data_AF-A0A976CD01-F1
#
_entry.id   AF-A0A976CD01-F1
#
_cell.length_a   1.000
_cell.length_b   1.000
_cell.length_c   1.000
_cell.angle_alpha   90.00
_cell.angle_beta   90.00
_cell.angle_gamma   90.00
#
_symmetry.space_group_name_H-M   'P 1'
#
loop_
_entity.id
_entity.type
_entity.pdbx_description
1 polymer ?
#
loop_
_entity_poly.entity_id
_entity_poly.type
_entity_poly.pdbx_seq_one_letter_code
_entity_poly.pdbx_strand_id
1 'polypeptide(L)'
;MIDIVGKNIPDVKISVNNKEIKLSNNEGEFKFFADKNEILNSIDAYKDGLILLDWNQNNNGDIIVTMAPPATIKGKVLSLYKTPLANVKVILTGIPALSAVTTNEDGEFSLKIPQTVVPNQKYRFLILGYASGGGEEFKIDNLQNNFYTLIPKTSLLNNSKDTLQNDERKRAILNERQYFLLQRQSLEKRLRQLQKRYKDVKNPEKLENDIQKIENLLTENKKALAVVQDKAEGTITELLDIVSQTEKKEKEASEKLNKTRSAAELQKTIAQRNITIFIIISISAVIIVLTLILNLRKIRKQSRFLNEKLGEIKETNEVLIGTNEVLKQATIILDKKNVEIQSQKKNLEDFNKNITDSIRYAQTIQNSLLPDNEDLQNLFKEYFVWYQARDIVSGDFYWCHKEGNKVLLAVADCTGHGVPGAFMTMMAMALLNEIIREQHIDNPAEILTLLHKRVVSAFKHQTNRDGDGLDIGLIAFDLSTKKGEFAGAKIPLYIIKNNQLTILKGLNMSIGSTLRGTKIFENQSFTFEENEIFYICSDGVQDQLGYANKQAPRRKFMKTQLMDWLINNHHLDIKIQKEKLSAEVTKWKSKLPQTDDILLFGFRL
;
A
#
# COMPACT_ATOMS: atom_id res chain seq x y z
N MET A 1 2.86 -0.13 -14.53
CA MET A 1 3.19 -0.03 -15.97
C MET A 1 4.68 -0.24 -16.14
N ILE A 2 5.10 -1.29 -16.86
CA ILE A 2 6.53 -1.62 -17.08
C ILE A 2 6.85 -1.89 -18.55
N ASP A 3 8.12 -1.75 -18.92
CA ASP A 3 8.65 -2.25 -20.19
C ASP A 3 9.08 -3.73 -20.11
N ILE A 4 9.45 -4.30 -21.26
CA ILE A 4 9.96 -5.69 -21.38
C ILE A 4 11.28 -5.97 -20.64
N VAL A 5 11.90 -4.96 -20.02
CA VAL A 5 13.11 -5.08 -19.17
C VAL A 5 12.76 -4.95 -17.68
N GLY A 6 11.51 -4.63 -17.35
CA GLY A 6 11.01 -4.39 -15.99
C GLY A 6 11.17 -2.94 -15.51
N LYS A 7 11.41 -1.98 -16.41
CA LYS A 7 11.51 -0.56 -16.04
C LYS A 7 10.15 0.13 -16.12
N ASN A 8 9.83 0.94 -15.11
CA ASN A 8 8.55 1.64 -15.03
C ASN A 8 8.35 2.65 -16.18
N ILE A 9 7.10 2.75 -16.65
CA ILE A 9 6.67 3.64 -17.74
C ILE A 9 5.64 4.64 -17.19
N PRO A 10 5.97 5.96 -17.09
CA PRO A 10 5.01 6.98 -16.65
C PRO A 10 3.99 7.33 -17.75
N ASP A 11 3.01 8.19 -17.44
CA ASP A 11 2.10 8.85 -18.40
C ASP A 11 1.32 7.94 -19.37
N VAL A 12 1.09 6.67 -19.02
CA VAL A 12 0.27 5.77 -19.84
C VAL A 12 -1.21 6.03 -19.57
N LYS A 13 -2.02 6.19 -20.61
CA LYS A 13 -3.49 6.21 -20.50
C LYS A 13 -3.99 4.76 -20.44
N ILE A 14 -4.65 4.39 -19.37
CA ILE A 14 -5.08 3.01 -19.07
C ILE A 14 -6.60 2.99 -18.97
N SER A 15 -7.25 2.04 -19.63
CA SER A 15 -8.67 1.76 -19.46
C SER A 15 -8.87 0.38 -18.83
N VAL A 16 -9.78 0.27 -17.86
CA VAL A 16 -10.15 -1.01 -17.22
C VAL A 16 -11.63 -1.29 -17.46
N ASN A 17 -11.96 -2.52 -17.88
CA ASN A 17 -13.31 -2.97 -18.25
C ASN A 17 -14.06 -1.97 -19.18
N ASN A 18 -13.33 -1.26 -20.04
CA ASN A 18 -13.78 -0.20 -20.95
C ASN A 18 -14.51 1.00 -20.29
N LYS A 19 -14.38 1.21 -18.97
CA LYS A 19 -15.18 2.20 -18.20
C LYS A 19 -14.45 3.49 -17.85
N GLU A 20 -13.22 3.40 -17.36
CA GLU A 20 -12.50 4.54 -16.76
C GLU A 20 -11.11 4.71 -17.38
N ILE A 21 -10.79 5.89 -17.93
CA ILE A 21 -9.47 6.19 -18.49
C ILE A 21 -8.67 7.03 -17.49
N LYS A 22 -7.55 6.49 -17.00
CA LYS A 22 -6.63 7.18 -16.07
C LYS A 22 -5.21 7.25 -16.63
N LEU A 23 -4.47 8.28 -16.24
CA LEU A 23 -3.02 8.39 -16.48
C LEU A 23 -2.25 7.72 -15.33
N SER A 24 -1.24 6.93 -15.64
CA SER A 24 -0.27 6.47 -14.63
C SER A 24 0.62 7.62 -14.16
N ASN A 25 1.04 7.60 -12.88
CA ASN A 25 1.92 8.61 -12.30
C ASN A 25 3.36 8.56 -12.88
N ASN A 26 4.24 9.44 -12.40
CA ASN A 26 5.65 9.53 -12.79
C ASN A 26 6.47 8.24 -12.52
N GLU A 27 5.94 7.35 -11.67
CA GLU A 27 6.54 6.07 -11.30
C GLU A 27 5.86 4.89 -12.03
N GLY A 28 4.94 5.17 -12.96
CA GLY A 28 4.22 4.15 -13.73
C GLY A 28 3.16 3.37 -12.92
N GLU A 29 2.76 3.85 -11.75
CA GLU A 29 1.63 3.30 -10.98
C GLU A 29 0.29 3.89 -11.45
N PHE A 30 -0.80 3.15 -11.23
CA PHE A 30 -2.17 3.63 -11.42
C PHE A 30 -3.09 3.05 -10.34
N LYS A 31 -4.18 3.76 -10.01
CA LYS A 31 -5.16 3.32 -9.00
C LYS A 31 -6.59 3.52 -9.52
N PHE A 32 -7.33 2.43 -9.60
CA PHE A 32 -8.75 2.39 -9.98
C PHE A 32 -9.54 1.76 -8.83
N PHE A 33 -10.85 2.03 -8.77
CA PHE A 33 -11.74 1.43 -7.80
C PHE A 33 -12.65 0.46 -8.55
N ALA A 34 -12.64 -0.81 -8.13
CA ALA A 34 -13.57 -1.83 -8.59
C ALA A 34 -14.52 -2.19 -7.44
N ASP A 35 -15.79 -2.45 -7.77
CA ASP A 35 -16.72 -3.01 -6.80
C ASP A 35 -16.29 -4.42 -6.39
N LYS A 36 -16.62 -4.81 -5.16
CA LYS A 36 -16.09 -6.01 -4.48
C LYS A 36 -16.38 -7.35 -5.19
N ASN A 37 -17.25 -7.34 -6.20
CA ASN A 37 -17.65 -8.49 -7.02
C ASN A 37 -17.36 -8.28 -8.53
N GLU A 38 -16.77 -7.16 -8.97
CA GLU A 38 -16.50 -6.92 -10.39
C GLU A 38 -15.25 -7.67 -10.85
N ILE A 39 -15.42 -8.61 -11.78
CA ILE A 39 -14.32 -9.39 -12.35
C ILE A 39 -13.55 -8.53 -13.36
N LEU A 40 -12.23 -8.52 -13.21
CA LEU A 40 -11.28 -7.85 -14.10
C LEU A 40 -11.14 -8.64 -15.40
N ASN A 41 -11.85 -8.21 -16.45
CA ASN A 41 -11.97 -8.94 -17.71
C ASN A 41 -11.11 -8.36 -18.84
N SER A 42 -10.78 -7.06 -18.78
CA SER A 42 -10.00 -6.37 -19.82
C SER A 42 -9.27 -5.16 -19.27
N ILE A 43 -8.07 -4.92 -19.81
CA ILE A 43 -7.26 -3.72 -19.58
C ILE A 43 -6.65 -3.32 -20.92
N ASP A 44 -6.89 -2.08 -21.34
CA ASP A 44 -6.20 -1.44 -22.46
C ASP A 44 -5.19 -0.43 -21.93
N ALA A 45 -4.07 -0.26 -22.65
CA ALA A 45 -3.03 0.71 -22.29
C ALA A 45 -2.47 1.41 -23.53
N TYR A 46 -2.45 2.75 -23.50
CA TYR A 46 -2.10 3.62 -24.62
C TYR A 46 -1.03 4.64 -24.20
N LYS A 47 0.14 4.58 -24.86
CA LYS A 47 1.18 5.62 -24.80
C LYS A 47 1.86 5.71 -26.17
N ASP A 48 2.11 6.93 -26.64
CA ASP A 48 2.67 7.14 -27.97
C ASP A 48 4.04 6.47 -28.14
N GLY A 49 4.22 5.78 -29.27
CA GLY A 49 5.41 4.98 -29.54
C GLY A 49 5.46 3.60 -28.87
N LEU A 50 4.43 3.21 -28.11
CA LEU A 50 4.33 1.91 -27.44
C LEU A 50 3.00 1.20 -27.77
N ILE A 51 3.00 -0.12 -27.59
CA ILE A 51 1.82 -1.01 -27.64
C ILE A 51 1.76 -1.84 -26.35
N LEU A 52 0.55 -2.17 -25.91
CA LEU A 52 0.30 -3.17 -24.88
C LEU A 52 0.75 -4.55 -25.38
N LEU A 53 1.44 -5.32 -24.53
CA LEU A 53 1.80 -6.71 -24.81
C LEU A 53 0.97 -7.70 -24.00
N ASP A 54 0.94 -7.51 -22.68
CA ASP A 54 0.36 -8.44 -21.73
C ASP A 54 0.05 -7.74 -20.40
N TRP A 55 -0.87 -8.31 -19.63
CA TRP A 55 -1.14 -7.89 -18.25
C TRP A 55 -1.50 -9.08 -17.38
N ASN A 56 -1.07 -9.05 -16.11
CA ASN A 56 -1.50 -10.02 -15.11
C ASN A 56 -1.80 -9.36 -13.77
N GLN A 57 -2.53 -10.07 -12.92
CA GLN A 57 -2.77 -9.70 -11.53
C GLN A 57 -2.00 -10.67 -10.62
N ASN A 58 -1.35 -10.16 -9.59
CA ASN A 58 -0.64 -10.97 -8.60
C ASN A 58 -1.56 -11.39 -7.44
N ASN A 59 -1.07 -12.27 -6.56
CA ASN A 59 -1.83 -12.79 -5.42
C ASN A 59 -2.22 -11.72 -4.36
N ASN A 60 -1.61 -10.54 -4.40
CA ASN A 60 -1.92 -9.42 -3.51
C ASN A 60 -3.00 -8.49 -4.12
N GLY A 61 -3.35 -8.69 -5.39
CA GLY A 61 -4.30 -7.87 -6.15
C GLY A 61 -3.64 -6.82 -7.06
N ASP A 62 -2.32 -6.65 -7.02
CA ASP A 62 -1.62 -5.67 -7.87
C ASP A 62 -1.62 -6.11 -9.33
N ILE A 63 -1.81 -5.16 -10.26
CA ILE A 63 -1.83 -5.42 -11.69
C ILE A 63 -0.52 -4.95 -12.34
N ILE A 64 0.18 -5.87 -12.98
CA ILE A 64 1.39 -5.58 -13.75
C ILE A 64 1.02 -5.60 -15.23
N VAL A 65 1.09 -4.44 -15.88
CA VAL A 65 0.83 -4.26 -17.31
C VAL A 65 2.15 -3.96 -18.02
N THR A 66 2.45 -4.72 -19.08
CA THR A 66 3.71 -4.68 -19.82
C THR A 66 3.52 -4.10 -21.22
N MET A 67 4.37 -3.15 -21.61
CA MET A 67 4.34 -2.50 -22.93
C MET A 67 5.69 -2.56 -23.65
N ALA A 68 5.67 -2.44 -24.98
CA ALA A 68 6.87 -2.39 -25.82
C ALA A 68 6.69 -1.49 -27.05
N PRO A 69 7.77 -1.06 -27.73
CA PRO A 69 7.68 -0.41 -29.02
C PRO A 69 7.01 -1.33 -30.08
N PRO A 70 6.25 -0.78 -31.05
CA PRO A 70 5.62 -1.56 -32.09
C PRO A 70 6.66 -2.27 -32.97
N ALA A 71 6.59 -3.60 -33.02
CA ALA A 71 7.52 -4.41 -33.80
C ALA A 71 7.35 -4.21 -35.32
N THR A 72 8.38 -4.61 -36.07
CA THR A 72 8.41 -4.55 -37.54
C THR A 72 8.71 -5.95 -38.05
N ILE A 73 7.80 -6.52 -38.84
CA ILE A 73 8.02 -7.82 -39.48
C ILE A 73 8.96 -7.61 -40.66
N LYS A 74 10.12 -8.26 -40.62
CA LYS A 74 11.04 -8.34 -41.75
C LYS A 74 11.03 -9.76 -42.30
N GLY A 75 11.07 -9.89 -43.61
CA GLY A 75 11.07 -11.18 -44.31
C GLY A 75 11.67 -11.06 -45.70
N LYS A 76 12.02 -12.19 -46.32
CA LYS A 76 12.68 -12.25 -47.62
C LYS A 76 11.88 -13.17 -48.55
N VAL A 77 11.25 -12.61 -49.58
CA VAL A 77 10.55 -13.39 -50.60
C VAL A 77 11.60 -13.95 -51.55
N LEU A 78 11.88 -15.24 -51.38
CA LEU A 78 12.80 -15.98 -52.24
C LEU A 78 12.03 -16.76 -53.30
N SER A 79 12.62 -16.84 -54.48
CA SER A 79 12.36 -17.93 -55.40
C SER A 79 12.92 -19.23 -54.82
N LEU A 80 12.48 -20.33 -55.41
CA LEU A 80 12.93 -21.69 -55.15
C LEU A 80 14.42 -21.93 -55.02
N TYR A 81 15.19 -21.28 -55.87
CA TYR A 81 16.62 -21.47 -55.95
C TYR A 81 17.34 -20.62 -54.89
N LYS A 82 16.58 -20.15 -53.88
CA LYS A 82 16.94 -19.18 -52.84
C LYS A 82 17.43 -17.84 -53.39
N THR A 83 17.15 -17.55 -54.66
CA THR A 83 17.37 -16.24 -55.26
C THR A 83 16.24 -15.29 -54.86
N PRO A 84 16.54 -14.06 -54.43
CA PRO A 84 15.49 -13.11 -54.04
C PRO A 84 14.62 -12.64 -55.20
N LEU A 85 13.37 -12.26 -54.90
CA LEU A 85 12.41 -11.73 -55.86
C LEU A 85 12.08 -10.26 -55.56
N ALA A 86 12.57 -9.37 -56.42
CA ALA A 86 12.43 -7.93 -56.30
C ALA A 86 11.05 -7.39 -56.73
N ASN A 87 10.64 -6.24 -56.18
CA ASN A 87 9.41 -5.52 -56.50
C ASN A 87 8.11 -6.33 -56.31
N VAL A 88 8.15 -7.41 -55.53
CA VAL A 88 7.01 -8.27 -55.25
C VAL A 88 6.14 -7.66 -54.16
N LYS A 89 4.84 -7.47 -54.45
CA LYS A 89 3.87 -6.94 -53.48
C LYS A 89 3.43 -8.03 -52.48
N VAL A 90 3.70 -7.77 -51.20
CA VAL A 90 3.32 -8.57 -50.03
C VAL A 90 2.24 -7.81 -49.25
N ILE A 91 1.17 -8.49 -48.86
CA ILE A 91 0.02 -7.90 -48.14
C ILE A 91 -0.29 -8.76 -46.91
N LEU A 92 -0.40 -8.14 -45.73
CA LEU A 92 -0.87 -8.84 -44.53
C LEU A 92 -2.41 -8.86 -44.52
N THR A 93 -3.01 -10.04 -44.38
CA THR A 93 -4.47 -10.23 -44.41
C THR A 93 -5.07 -10.31 -43.01
N GLY A 94 -6.32 -9.89 -42.85
CA GLY A 94 -7.06 -9.91 -41.57
C GLY A 94 -7.09 -8.59 -40.80
N ILE A 95 -6.67 -7.47 -41.41
CA ILE A 95 -6.67 -6.12 -40.79
C ILE A 95 -7.49 -5.17 -41.68
N PRO A 96 -8.41 -4.34 -41.14
CA PRO A 96 -9.26 -3.43 -41.93
C PRO A 96 -8.54 -2.13 -42.39
N ALA A 97 -7.28 -2.23 -42.82
CA ALA A 97 -6.53 -1.20 -43.54
C ALA A 97 -5.37 -1.85 -44.31
N LEU A 98 -5.05 -1.40 -45.53
CA LEU A 98 -4.07 -2.07 -46.40
C LEU A 98 -2.61 -1.91 -45.93
N SER A 99 -2.14 -2.83 -45.08
CA SER A 99 -0.73 -3.03 -44.76
C SER A 99 -0.03 -3.84 -45.88
N ALA A 100 0.20 -3.15 -47.01
CA ALA A 100 0.90 -3.68 -48.19
C ALA A 100 2.29 -3.05 -48.37
N VAL A 101 3.29 -3.85 -48.75
CA VAL A 101 4.68 -3.44 -48.99
C VAL A 101 5.26 -4.19 -50.18
N THR A 102 6.19 -3.60 -50.93
CA THR A 102 6.95 -4.26 -52.00
C THR A 102 8.35 -4.64 -51.53
N THR A 103 8.88 -5.76 -52.03
CA THR A 103 10.27 -6.16 -51.76
C THR A 103 11.29 -5.28 -52.48
N ASN A 104 12.45 -5.07 -51.86
CA ASN A 104 13.61 -4.44 -52.49
C ASN A 104 14.32 -5.40 -53.49
N GLU A 105 15.43 -4.97 -54.09
CA GLU A 105 16.19 -5.80 -55.05
C GLU A 105 16.69 -7.12 -54.43
N ASP A 106 17.06 -7.08 -53.15
CA ASP A 106 17.38 -8.24 -52.31
C ASP A 106 16.15 -9.08 -51.90
N GLY A 107 14.96 -8.83 -52.43
CA GLY A 107 13.74 -9.59 -52.14
C GLY A 107 13.24 -9.43 -50.69
N GLU A 108 13.80 -8.50 -49.93
CA GLU A 108 13.45 -8.22 -48.54
C GLU A 108 12.33 -7.19 -48.45
N PHE A 109 11.41 -7.43 -47.51
CA PHE A 109 10.37 -6.48 -47.11
C PHE A 109 10.45 -6.21 -45.61
N SER A 110 9.95 -5.03 -45.21
CA SER A 110 9.97 -4.56 -43.82
C SER A 110 8.64 -3.88 -43.51
N LEU A 111 7.66 -4.64 -43.02
CA LEU A 111 6.31 -4.18 -42.71
C LEU A 111 6.21 -3.77 -41.23
N LYS A 112 5.92 -2.48 -40.98
CA LYS A 112 5.57 -2.02 -39.63
C LYS A 112 4.20 -2.59 -39.24
N ILE A 113 4.08 -3.14 -38.03
CA ILE A 113 2.82 -3.68 -37.52
C ILE A 113 1.89 -2.51 -37.12
N PRO A 114 0.66 -2.41 -37.64
CA PRO A 114 -0.32 -1.40 -37.19
C PRO A 114 -0.71 -1.60 -35.72
N GLN A 115 -1.06 -0.53 -35.02
CA GLN A 115 -1.52 -0.59 -33.61
C GLN A 115 -2.82 -1.40 -33.42
N THR A 116 -3.55 -1.70 -34.49
CA THR A 116 -4.80 -2.50 -34.48
C THR A 116 -4.57 -4.01 -34.57
N VAL A 117 -3.35 -4.50 -34.36
CA VAL A 117 -3.00 -5.93 -34.44
C VAL A 117 -3.03 -6.56 -33.06
N VAL A 118 -3.89 -7.56 -32.89
CA VAL A 118 -4.08 -8.28 -31.62
C VAL A 118 -2.96 -9.31 -31.45
N PRO A 119 -2.22 -9.31 -30.31
CA PRO A 119 -1.23 -10.34 -30.01
C PRO A 119 -1.83 -11.74 -30.02
N ASN A 120 -1.02 -12.77 -30.29
CA ASN A 120 -1.43 -14.18 -30.30
C ASN A 120 -2.52 -14.59 -31.32
N GLN A 121 -3.16 -13.66 -32.04
CA GLN A 121 -4.01 -13.96 -33.19
C GLN A 121 -3.17 -14.49 -34.37
N LYS A 122 -3.78 -15.35 -35.17
CA LYS A 122 -3.20 -15.93 -36.39
C LYS A 122 -3.44 -15.03 -37.60
N TYR A 123 -2.39 -14.82 -38.41
CA TYR A 123 -2.45 -14.00 -39.63
C TYR A 123 -1.85 -14.77 -40.82
N ARG A 124 -2.10 -14.28 -42.04
CA ARG A 124 -1.55 -14.84 -43.29
C ARG A 124 -1.09 -13.73 -44.24
N PHE A 125 -0.02 -13.98 -45.00
CA PHE A 125 0.42 -13.10 -46.08
C PHE A 125 -0.18 -13.51 -47.44
N LEU A 126 -0.53 -12.53 -48.26
CA LEU A 126 -0.83 -12.70 -49.68
C LEU A 126 0.34 -12.16 -50.52
N ILE A 127 0.74 -12.91 -51.56
CA ILE A 127 1.86 -12.56 -52.44
C ILE A 127 1.41 -12.78 -53.88
N LEU A 128 1.51 -11.75 -54.73
CA LEU A 128 1.12 -11.78 -56.16
C LEU A 128 -0.30 -12.30 -56.44
N GLY A 129 -1.26 -12.01 -55.55
CA GLY A 129 -2.70 -12.25 -55.78
C GLY A 129 -3.18 -13.70 -55.64
N TYR A 130 -2.28 -14.68 -55.64
CA TYR A 130 -2.60 -16.07 -55.33
C TYR A 130 -2.44 -16.33 -53.83
N ALA A 131 -3.37 -17.08 -53.23
CA ALA A 131 -3.17 -17.64 -51.91
C ALA A 131 -2.08 -18.73 -51.99
N SER A 132 -1.06 -18.65 -51.15
CA SER A 132 0.05 -19.61 -51.19
C SER A 132 -0.40 -21.01 -50.74
N GLY A 133 -0.23 -21.99 -51.62
CA GLY A 133 -0.36 -23.40 -51.25
C GLY A 133 0.68 -23.74 -50.17
N GLY A 134 0.22 -24.09 -48.97
CA GLY A 134 1.09 -24.35 -47.82
C GLY A 134 1.48 -23.12 -46.99
N GLY A 135 0.73 -22.02 -47.05
CA GLY A 135 0.92 -20.90 -46.12
C GLY A 135 0.51 -21.25 -44.68
N GLU A 136 1.48 -21.44 -43.79
CA GLU A 136 1.22 -21.68 -42.36
C GLU A 136 0.63 -20.44 -41.67
N GLU A 137 -0.25 -20.68 -40.70
CA GLU A 137 -0.86 -19.62 -39.88
C GLU A 137 0.08 -19.21 -38.74
N PHE A 138 0.95 -18.24 -39.02
CA PHE A 138 1.81 -17.69 -37.99
C PHE A 138 1.02 -16.84 -36.99
N LYS A 139 1.37 -16.98 -35.70
CA LYS A 139 1.03 -15.99 -34.69
C LYS A 139 2.07 -14.87 -34.73
N ILE A 140 1.65 -13.64 -34.46
CA ILE A 140 2.59 -12.56 -34.14
C ILE A 140 2.95 -12.72 -32.67
N ASP A 141 4.16 -13.21 -32.42
CA ASP A 141 4.81 -13.28 -31.12
C ASP A 141 6.14 -12.52 -31.20
N ASN A 142 6.50 -11.80 -30.14
CA ASN A 142 7.00 -10.43 -30.31
C ASN A 142 8.52 -10.27 -30.56
N LEU A 143 9.21 -11.31 -31.06
CA LEU A 143 10.64 -11.28 -31.40
C LEU A 143 10.99 -12.23 -32.57
N GLN A 144 11.12 -11.66 -33.78
CA GLN A 144 11.73 -12.25 -35.00
C GLN A 144 11.14 -13.58 -35.55
N ASN A 145 10.00 -13.50 -36.23
CA ASN A 145 9.50 -14.60 -37.07
C ASN A 145 10.00 -14.51 -38.52
N ASN A 146 10.77 -15.52 -38.98
CA ASN A 146 11.20 -15.68 -40.38
C ASN A 146 10.41 -16.82 -41.06
N PHE A 147 10.02 -16.65 -42.32
CA PHE A 147 9.18 -17.62 -43.06
C PHE A 147 9.72 -17.89 -44.49
N TYR A 148 9.60 -19.13 -44.99
CA TYR A 148 10.15 -19.57 -46.29
C TYR A 148 9.28 -20.69 -46.94
N THR A 149 9.05 -20.66 -48.26
CA THR A 149 8.34 -21.74 -49.03
C THR A 149 8.69 -21.73 -50.54
N LEU A 150 8.55 -22.84 -51.29
CA LEU A 150 9.19 -23.11 -52.61
C LEU A 150 8.36 -24.08 -53.55
N ILE A 151 8.28 -23.86 -54.89
CA ILE A 151 7.50 -24.64 -55.93
C ILE A 151 8.31 -25.03 -57.25
N PRO A 152 8.68 -26.32 -57.55
CA PRO A 152 9.76 -26.77 -58.50
C PRO A 152 9.70 -26.34 -60.00
N LYS A 153 10.79 -26.34 -60.82
CA LYS A 153 11.42 -27.54 -61.52
C LYS A 153 12.63 -27.28 -62.50
N THR A 154 13.48 -28.33 -62.78
CA THR A 154 14.31 -28.67 -64.03
C THR A 154 15.52 -27.82 -64.54
N SER A 155 16.54 -28.28 -65.35
CA SER A 155 17.35 -29.55 -65.54
C SER A 155 18.40 -29.53 -66.75
N LEU A 156 19.20 -30.62 -66.98
CA LEU A 156 20.00 -31.06 -68.20
C LEU A 156 21.50 -30.57 -68.36
N LEU A 157 22.51 -31.01 -69.19
CA LEU A 157 23.08 -32.22 -69.95
C LEU A 157 24.46 -31.81 -70.64
N ASN A 158 25.35 -32.53 -71.42
CA ASN A 158 25.89 -33.93 -71.60
C ASN A 158 27.16 -34.00 -72.57
N ASN A 159 27.72 -35.22 -72.87
CA ASN A 159 28.56 -35.64 -74.08
C ASN A 159 30.07 -35.20 -74.22
N SER A 160 30.97 -35.66 -75.14
CA SER A 160 31.34 -36.91 -75.92
C SER A 160 32.69 -36.67 -76.74
N LYS A 161 33.35 -37.43 -77.68
CA LYS A 161 33.30 -38.75 -78.40
C LYS A 161 34.62 -39.06 -79.24
N ASP A 162 34.80 -40.31 -79.77
CA ASP A 162 35.34 -40.75 -81.12
C ASP A 162 36.77 -41.33 -81.50
N THR A 163 36.76 -42.26 -82.50
CA THR A 163 37.87 -43.03 -83.19
C THR A 163 37.43 -43.66 -84.55
N LEU A 164 38.32 -43.88 -85.57
CA LEU A 164 38.17 -44.87 -86.70
C LEU A 164 39.26 -44.84 -87.84
N GLN A 165 39.82 -46.02 -88.27
CA GLN A 165 40.25 -46.43 -89.65
C GLN A 165 41.28 -47.60 -89.65
N ASN A 166 41.12 -48.67 -90.49
CA ASN A 166 42.23 -49.50 -91.09
C ASN A 166 41.84 -50.79 -91.92
N ASP A 167 40.65 -50.92 -92.52
CA ASP A 167 40.16 -52.25 -93.02
C ASP A 167 40.47 -52.63 -94.49
N GLU A 168 41.12 -51.75 -95.28
CA GLU A 168 41.18 -51.94 -96.76
C GLU A 168 42.21 -52.97 -97.26
N ARG A 169 43.32 -53.20 -96.53
CA ARG A 169 44.44 -54.03 -97.03
C ARG A 169 44.09 -55.51 -97.26
N LYS A 170 43.07 -56.05 -96.58
CA LYS A 170 42.73 -57.49 -96.62
C LYS A 170 42.26 -58.01 -97.98
N ARG A 171 41.69 -57.17 -98.85
CA ARG A 171 40.95 -57.65 -100.04
C ARG A 171 41.81 -57.87 -101.29
N ALA A 172 43.01 -57.30 -101.37
CA ALA A 172 43.83 -57.34 -102.59
C ALA A 172 44.46 -58.73 -102.85
N ILE A 173 45.18 -59.28 -101.86
CA ILE A 173 46.06 -60.45 -102.04
C ILE A 173 45.26 -61.75 -102.28
N LEU A 174 44.06 -61.87 -101.71
CA LEU A 174 43.25 -63.10 -101.79
C LEU A 174 42.75 -63.40 -103.23
N ASN A 175 42.47 -62.36 -104.01
CA ASN A 175 41.96 -62.49 -105.38
C ASN A 175 43.03 -62.96 -106.36
N GLU A 176 44.28 -62.50 -106.20
CA GLU A 176 45.40 -62.84 -107.08
C GLU A 176 45.73 -64.35 -107.03
N ARG A 177 45.66 -64.96 -105.84
CA ARG A 177 45.90 -66.40 -105.65
C ARG A 177 44.85 -67.28 -106.35
N GLN A 178 43.59 -66.86 -106.40
CA GLN A 178 42.52 -67.60 -107.08
C GLN A 178 42.71 -67.66 -108.59
N TYR A 179 43.17 -66.56 -109.21
CA TYR A 179 43.35 -66.45 -110.65
C TYR A 179 44.33 -67.52 -111.21
N PHE A 180 45.51 -67.66 -110.60
CA PHE A 180 46.51 -68.62 -111.07
C PHE A 180 46.10 -70.09 -110.91
N LEU A 181 45.33 -70.43 -109.86
CA LEU A 181 44.83 -71.80 -109.63
C LEU A 181 43.86 -72.26 -110.72
N LEU A 182 42.89 -71.41 -111.07
CA LEU A 182 41.93 -71.67 -112.17
C LEU A 182 42.65 -71.85 -113.51
N GLN A 183 43.64 -71.02 -113.79
CA GLN A 183 44.42 -71.10 -115.03
C GLN A 183 45.17 -72.45 -115.13
N ARG A 184 45.78 -72.93 -114.03
CA ARG A 184 46.48 -74.24 -113.99
C ARG A 184 45.54 -75.41 -114.31
N GLN A 185 44.35 -75.43 -113.70
CA GLN A 185 43.34 -76.47 -113.93
C GLN A 185 42.93 -76.56 -115.40
N SER A 186 42.84 -75.43 -116.11
CA SER A 186 42.50 -75.40 -117.54
C SER A 186 43.57 -76.05 -118.42
N LEU A 187 44.85 -75.80 -118.12
CA LEU A 187 46.00 -76.33 -118.87
C LEU A 187 46.18 -77.84 -118.63
N GLU A 188 46.10 -78.31 -117.38
CA GLU A 188 46.17 -79.75 -117.04
C GLU A 188 45.09 -80.56 -117.78
N LYS A 189 43.89 -80.00 -117.93
CA LYS A 189 42.75 -80.65 -118.61
C LYS A 189 42.95 -80.74 -120.12
N ARG A 190 43.59 -79.73 -120.73
CA ARG A 190 43.91 -79.65 -122.17
C ARG A 190 45.07 -80.59 -122.53
N LEU A 191 46.09 -80.71 -121.69
CA LEU A 191 47.21 -81.64 -121.86
C LEU A 191 46.74 -83.09 -121.96
N ARG A 192 45.87 -83.53 -121.04
CA ARG A 192 45.29 -84.90 -121.04
C ARG A 192 44.48 -85.21 -122.31
N GLN A 193 43.88 -84.21 -122.97
CA GLN A 193 43.14 -84.41 -124.22
C GLN A 193 44.09 -84.63 -125.41
N LEU A 194 45.20 -83.89 -125.48
CA LEU A 194 46.21 -84.08 -126.53
C LEU A 194 46.95 -85.41 -126.37
N GLN A 195 47.38 -85.74 -125.15
CA GLN A 195 48.02 -87.02 -124.83
C GLN A 195 47.11 -88.22 -125.15
N LYS A 196 45.77 -88.06 -125.08
CA LYS A 196 44.84 -89.12 -125.51
C LYS A 196 44.79 -89.27 -127.04
N ARG A 197 44.72 -88.16 -127.79
CA ARG A 197 44.79 -88.18 -129.27
C ARG A 197 46.12 -88.72 -129.81
N TYR A 198 47.21 -88.57 -129.06
CA TYR A 198 48.54 -89.05 -129.45
C TYR A 198 48.62 -90.57 -129.66
N LYS A 199 47.73 -91.35 -129.04
CA LYS A 199 47.71 -92.82 -129.19
C LYS A 199 47.06 -93.32 -130.49
N ASP A 200 46.30 -92.48 -131.20
CA ASP A 200 45.39 -92.92 -132.26
C ASP A 200 45.85 -92.51 -133.69
N VAL A 201 47.06 -91.93 -133.84
CA VAL A 201 47.50 -91.25 -135.08
C VAL A 201 48.76 -91.88 -135.68
N LYS A 202 48.69 -92.25 -136.98
CA LYS A 202 49.79 -92.94 -137.71
C LYS A 202 50.99 -92.07 -138.10
N ASN A 203 50.95 -90.75 -137.90
CA ASN A 203 52.10 -89.85 -138.07
C ASN A 203 51.94 -88.61 -137.14
N PRO A 204 52.66 -88.51 -136.00
CA PRO A 204 52.25 -87.65 -134.88
C PRO A 204 52.99 -86.30 -134.75
N GLU A 205 53.97 -86.00 -135.61
CA GLU A 205 54.95 -84.91 -135.48
C GLU A 205 54.36 -83.50 -135.17
N LYS A 206 53.15 -83.22 -135.65
CA LYS A 206 52.42 -81.96 -135.39
C LYS A 206 51.78 -81.89 -134.00
N LEU A 207 51.42 -83.02 -133.41
CA LEU A 207 50.73 -83.10 -132.11
C LEU A 207 51.72 -83.08 -130.93
N GLU A 208 52.94 -83.56 -131.14
CA GLU A 208 54.03 -83.56 -130.15
C GLU A 208 54.46 -82.12 -129.78
N ASN A 209 54.58 -81.25 -130.79
CA ASN A 209 54.81 -79.81 -130.60
C ASN A 209 53.73 -79.12 -129.75
N ASP A 210 52.45 -79.45 -129.96
CA ASP A 210 51.34 -78.89 -129.17
C ASP A 210 51.35 -79.38 -127.71
N ILE A 211 51.80 -80.61 -127.45
CA ILE A 211 52.00 -81.15 -126.10
C ILE A 211 53.13 -80.40 -125.39
N GLN A 212 54.32 -80.33 -126.00
CA GLN A 212 55.49 -79.64 -125.44
C GLN A 212 55.20 -78.18 -125.07
N LYS A 213 54.41 -77.49 -125.90
CA LYS A 213 54.03 -76.09 -125.71
C LYS A 213 53.10 -75.89 -124.50
N ILE A 214 52.23 -76.85 -124.18
CA ILE A 214 51.40 -76.79 -122.97
C ILE A 214 52.20 -77.15 -121.71
N GLU A 215 53.15 -78.07 -121.78
CA GLU A 215 54.00 -78.43 -120.63
C GLU A 215 54.91 -77.29 -120.17
N ASN A 216 55.42 -76.49 -121.12
CA ASN A 216 56.15 -75.25 -120.81
C ASN A 216 55.25 -74.23 -120.07
N LEU A 217 54.03 -73.96 -120.59
CA LEU A 217 53.06 -73.05 -119.95
C LEU A 217 52.65 -73.54 -118.54
N LEU A 218 52.53 -74.85 -118.34
CA LEU A 218 52.26 -75.45 -117.03
C LEU A 218 53.39 -75.18 -116.03
N THR A 219 54.63 -75.11 -116.51
CA THR A 219 55.83 -74.90 -115.71
C THR A 219 55.99 -73.43 -115.31
N GLU A 220 55.65 -72.48 -116.17
CA GLU A 220 55.61 -71.06 -115.84
C GLU A 220 54.51 -70.74 -114.81
N ASN A 221 53.29 -71.25 -115.01
CA ASN A 221 52.18 -71.05 -114.07
C ASN A 221 52.51 -71.61 -112.66
N LYS A 222 53.19 -72.76 -112.57
CA LYS A 222 53.70 -73.30 -111.29
C LYS A 222 54.66 -72.35 -110.57
N LYS A 223 55.56 -71.67 -111.29
CA LYS A 223 56.49 -70.68 -110.71
C LYS A 223 55.74 -69.45 -110.18
N ALA A 224 54.79 -68.92 -110.96
CA ALA A 224 53.99 -67.76 -110.55
C ALA A 224 53.17 -68.03 -109.27
N LEU A 225 52.55 -69.22 -109.17
CA LEU A 225 51.73 -69.59 -108.02
C LEU A 225 52.53 -69.65 -106.70
N ALA A 226 53.80 -70.06 -106.74
CA ALA A 226 54.67 -70.11 -105.55
C ALA A 226 54.96 -68.70 -105.00
N VAL A 227 55.28 -67.74 -105.86
CA VAL A 227 55.59 -66.34 -105.47
C VAL A 227 54.41 -65.63 -104.81
N VAL A 228 53.17 -65.92 -105.26
CA VAL A 228 51.95 -65.37 -104.66
C VAL A 228 51.66 -65.99 -103.27
N GLN A 229 52.04 -67.24 -103.04
CA GLN A 229 51.82 -67.90 -101.75
C GLN A 229 52.79 -67.41 -100.67
N ASP A 230 54.07 -67.26 -101.00
CA ASP A 230 55.11 -66.79 -100.07
C ASP A 230 54.78 -65.40 -99.48
N LYS A 231 54.34 -64.46 -100.32
CA LYS A 231 53.83 -63.13 -99.90
C LYS A 231 52.63 -63.20 -98.96
N ALA A 232 51.75 -64.18 -99.13
CA ALA A 232 50.54 -64.30 -98.32
C ALA A 232 50.86 -64.75 -96.88
N GLU A 233 51.82 -65.66 -96.71
CA GLU A 233 52.17 -66.23 -95.42
C GLU A 233 52.93 -65.20 -94.55
N GLY A 234 53.87 -64.44 -95.12
CA GLY A 234 54.55 -63.35 -94.40
C GLY A 234 53.61 -62.25 -93.88
N THR A 235 52.58 -61.87 -94.66
CA THR A 235 51.64 -60.80 -94.28
C THR A 235 50.71 -61.18 -93.12
N ILE A 236 50.47 -62.49 -92.90
CA ILE A 236 49.59 -62.97 -91.83
C ILE A 236 50.27 -62.91 -90.45
N THR A 237 51.57 -63.22 -90.39
CA THR A 237 52.34 -63.25 -89.14
C THR A 237 52.45 -61.88 -88.49
N GLU A 238 52.69 -60.82 -89.27
CA GLU A 238 52.89 -59.45 -88.77
C GLU A 238 51.60 -58.85 -88.15
N LEU A 239 50.43 -59.25 -88.64
CA LEU A 239 49.14 -58.75 -88.14
C LEU A 239 48.70 -59.35 -86.80
N LEU A 240 49.24 -60.51 -86.41
CA LEU A 240 48.84 -61.20 -85.17
C LEU A 240 49.45 -60.55 -83.91
N ASP A 241 50.68 -60.05 -83.98
CA ASP A 241 51.35 -59.43 -82.83
C ASP A 241 50.72 -58.08 -82.45
N ILE A 242 50.32 -57.28 -83.44
CA ILE A 242 49.73 -55.95 -83.24
C ILE A 242 48.46 -56.02 -82.37
N VAL A 243 47.57 -56.99 -82.62
CA VAL A 243 46.31 -57.16 -81.87
C VAL A 243 46.59 -57.53 -80.40
N SER A 244 47.53 -58.44 -80.17
CA SER A 244 47.97 -58.85 -78.83
C SER A 244 48.45 -57.66 -77.99
N GLN A 245 49.23 -56.76 -78.59
CA GLN A 245 49.74 -55.57 -77.91
C GLN A 245 48.67 -54.51 -77.60
N THR A 246 47.55 -54.48 -78.32
CA THR A 246 46.45 -53.52 -78.06
C THR A 246 45.58 -53.91 -76.87
N GLU A 247 45.08 -55.14 -76.80
CA GLU A 247 44.14 -55.57 -75.73
C GLU A 247 44.76 -55.42 -74.32
N LYS A 248 46.06 -55.69 -74.19
CA LYS A 248 46.77 -55.57 -72.92
C LYS A 248 46.77 -54.12 -72.39
N LYS A 249 46.95 -53.13 -73.27
CA LYS A 249 47.02 -51.71 -72.89
C LYS A 249 45.68 -51.16 -72.42
N GLU A 250 44.57 -51.56 -73.05
CA GLU A 250 43.23 -51.15 -72.62
C GLU A 250 42.87 -51.69 -71.23
N LYS A 251 43.21 -52.96 -70.96
CA LYS A 251 42.96 -53.60 -69.67
C LYS A 251 43.71 -52.89 -68.53
N GLU A 252 45.00 -52.61 -68.71
CA GLU A 252 45.82 -51.87 -67.74
C GLU A 252 45.30 -50.44 -67.50
N ALA A 253 44.81 -49.75 -68.54
CA ALA A 253 44.19 -48.43 -68.41
C ALA A 253 42.88 -48.47 -67.59
N SER A 254 42.03 -49.47 -67.82
CA SER A 254 40.74 -49.60 -67.14
C SER A 254 40.88 -49.83 -65.62
N GLU A 255 41.83 -50.67 -65.19
CA GLU A 255 42.11 -50.89 -63.77
C GLU A 255 42.63 -49.62 -63.09
N LYS A 256 43.52 -48.88 -63.77
CA LYS A 256 44.12 -47.65 -63.24
C LYS A 256 43.04 -46.58 -63.00
N LEU A 257 42.14 -46.40 -63.97
CA LEU A 257 41.02 -45.46 -63.85
C LEU A 257 40.09 -45.79 -62.67
N ASN A 258 39.73 -47.07 -62.50
CA ASN A 258 38.87 -47.52 -61.41
C ASN A 258 39.52 -47.33 -60.03
N LYS A 259 40.84 -47.59 -59.90
CA LYS A 259 41.61 -47.36 -58.67
C LYS A 259 41.72 -45.86 -58.33
N THR A 260 41.89 -44.98 -59.33
CA THR A 260 41.87 -43.52 -59.12
C THR A 260 40.47 -43.03 -58.70
N ARG A 261 39.41 -43.57 -59.29
CA ARG A 261 38.03 -43.18 -58.98
C ARG A 261 37.62 -43.51 -57.55
N SER A 262 37.87 -44.73 -57.08
CA SER A 262 37.51 -45.13 -55.70
C SER A 262 38.30 -44.34 -54.64
N ALA A 263 39.57 -44.01 -54.92
CA ALA A 263 40.37 -43.13 -54.07
C ALA A 263 39.76 -41.72 -53.95
N ALA A 264 39.28 -41.14 -55.07
CA ALA A 264 38.63 -39.83 -55.06
C ALA A 264 37.28 -39.83 -54.32
N GLU A 265 36.47 -40.88 -54.47
CA GLU A 265 35.19 -41.05 -53.75
C GLU A 265 35.42 -41.22 -52.22
N LEU A 266 36.47 -41.94 -51.81
CA LEU A 266 36.90 -42.04 -50.41
C LEU A 266 37.42 -40.69 -49.87
N GLN A 267 38.27 -39.98 -50.63
CA GLN A 267 38.80 -38.68 -50.23
C GLN A 267 37.68 -37.64 -50.04
N LYS A 268 36.68 -37.63 -50.94
CA LYS A 268 35.46 -36.80 -50.81
C LYS A 268 34.68 -37.11 -49.53
N THR A 269 34.54 -38.39 -49.20
CA THR A 269 33.86 -38.85 -47.98
C THR A 269 34.60 -38.42 -46.71
N ILE A 270 35.93 -38.52 -46.70
CA ILE A 270 36.76 -38.05 -45.58
C ILE A 270 36.67 -36.52 -45.42
N ALA A 271 36.72 -35.76 -46.52
CA ALA A 271 36.56 -34.31 -46.50
C ALA A 271 35.19 -33.90 -45.93
N GLN A 272 34.10 -34.54 -46.38
CA GLN A 272 32.76 -34.31 -45.84
C GLN A 272 32.67 -34.62 -44.34
N ARG A 273 33.21 -35.75 -43.88
CA ARG A 273 33.23 -36.12 -42.46
C ARG A 273 33.97 -35.07 -41.61
N ASN A 274 35.13 -34.60 -42.07
CA ASN A 274 35.94 -33.64 -41.34
C ASN A 274 35.24 -32.26 -41.26
N ILE A 275 34.55 -31.82 -42.33
CA ILE A 275 33.72 -30.61 -42.33
C ILE A 275 32.58 -30.73 -41.30
N THR A 276 31.87 -31.86 -41.26
CA THR A 276 30.79 -32.08 -40.29
C THR A 276 31.29 -32.04 -38.84
N ILE A 277 32.44 -32.65 -38.54
CA ILE A 277 33.05 -32.59 -37.21
C ILE A 277 33.42 -31.16 -36.82
N PHE A 278 34.03 -30.39 -37.75
CA PHE A 278 34.37 -28.99 -37.51
C PHE A 278 33.14 -28.12 -37.23
N ILE A 279 32.04 -28.34 -37.93
CA ILE A 279 30.75 -27.66 -37.68
C ILE A 279 30.21 -27.98 -36.28
N ILE A 280 30.22 -29.27 -35.87
CA ILE A 280 29.74 -29.69 -34.53
C ILE A 280 30.58 -29.06 -33.41
N ILE A 281 31.91 -29.05 -33.54
CA ILE A 281 32.80 -28.41 -32.57
C ILE A 281 32.55 -26.90 -32.51
N SER A 282 32.40 -26.24 -33.66
CA SER A 282 32.12 -24.80 -33.74
C SER A 282 30.80 -24.41 -33.07
N ILE A 283 29.73 -25.18 -33.33
CA ILE A 283 28.42 -24.99 -32.68
C ILE A 283 28.54 -25.21 -31.16
N SER A 284 29.23 -26.27 -30.74
CA SER A 284 29.43 -26.59 -29.32
C SER A 284 30.18 -25.48 -28.57
N ALA A 285 31.24 -24.94 -29.18
CA ALA A 285 31.99 -23.81 -28.62
C ALA A 285 31.12 -22.55 -28.48
N VAL A 286 30.29 -22.23 -29.49
CA VAL A 286 29.33 -21.11 -29.42
C VAL A 286 28.30 -21.31 -28.31
N ILE A 287 27.78 -22.52 -28.12
CA ILE A 287 26.83 -22.85 -27.04
C ILE A 287 27.49 -22.68 -25.65
N ILE A 288 28.73 -23.13 -25.48
CA ILE A 288 29.48 -22.99 -24.22
C ILE A 288 29.73 -21.50 -23.91
N VAL A 289 30.19 -20.73 -24.89
CA VAL A 289 30.42 -19.28 -24.74
C VAL A 289 29.11 -18.53 -24.44
N LEU A 290 28.01 -18.86 -25.12
CA LEU A 290 26.70 -18.28 -24.86
C LEU A 290 26.21 -18.60 -23.43
N THR A 291 26.35 -19.85 -22.99
CA THR A 291 25.98 -20.29 -21.64
C THR A 291 26.79 -19.57 -20.57
N LEU A 292 28.10 -19.39 -20.77
CA LEU A 292 28.97 -18.62 -19.89
C LEU A 292 28.54 -17.14 -19.83
N ILE A 293 28.24 -16.52 -20.98
CA ILE A 293 27.75 -15.13 -21.05
C ILE A 293 26.41 -14.97 -20.31
N LEU A 294 25.48 -15.93 -20.45
CA LEU A 294 24.19 -15.91 -19.75
C LEU A 294 24.37 -16.06 -18.22
N ASN A 295 25.23 -16.97 -17.77
CA ASN A 295 25.54 -17.13 -16.35
C ASN A 295 26.22 -15.89 -15.75
N LEU A 296 27.20 -15.30 -16.46
CA LEU A 296 27.83 -14.04 -16.05
C LEU A 296 26.83 -12.88 -16.01
N ARG A 297 25.87 -12.82 -16.96
CA ARG A 297 24.75 -11.85 -16.92
C ARG A 297 23.82 -12.08 -15.72
N LYS A 298 23.51 -13.33 -15.37
CA LYS A 298 22.69 -13.68 -14.19
C LYS A 298 23.37 -13.24 -12.89
N ILE A 299 24.65 -13.58 -12.70
CA ILE A 299 25.45 -13.19 -11.54
C ILE A 299 25.53 -11.66 -11.43
N ARG A 300 25.77 -10.94 -12.55
CA ARG A 300 25.77 -9.46 -12.59
C ARG A 300 24.38 -8.82 -12.38
N LYS A 301 23.26 -9.55 -12.53
CA LYS A 301 21.95 -9.08 -12.08
C LYS A 301 21.79 -9.29 -10.57
N GLN A 302 22.06 -10.49 -10.06
CA GLN A 302 21.91 -10.83 -8.64
C GLN A 302 22.83 -9.98 -7.74
N SER A 303 24.09 -9.77 -8.14
CA SER A 303 25.04 -8.92 -7.39
C SER A 303 24.61 -7.45 -7.35
N ARG A 304 23.96 -6.91 -8.40
CA ARG A 304 23.43 -5.54 -8.36
C ARG A 304 22.25 -5.42 -7.40
N PHE A 305 21.27 -6.32 -7.50
CA PHE A 305 20.12 -6.36 -6.59
C PHE A 305 20.54 -6.54 -5.11
N LEU A 306 21.57 -7.36 -4.86
CA LEU A 306 22.10 -7.55 -3.51
C LEU A 306 22.79 -6.28 -2.98
N ASN A 307 23.55 -5.57 -3.82
CA ASN A 307 24.20 -4.32 -3.44
C ASN A 307 23.20 -3.17 -3.24
N GLU A 308 22.12 -3.15 -4.04
CA GLU A 308 20.99 -2.22 -3.94
C GLU A 308 20.25 -2.42 -2.61
N LYS A 309 19.85 -3.66 -2.28
CA LYS A 309 19.26 -3.99 -0.98
C LYS A 309 20.20 -3.77 0.20
N LEU A 310 21.52 -3.95 0.02
CA LEU A 310 22.52 -3.61 1.03
C LEU A 310 22.66 -2.08 1.24
N GLY A 311 22.33 -1.27 0.21
CA GLY A 311 22.20 0.18 0.31
C GLY A 311 20.99 0.57 1.16
N GLU A 312 19.81 0.08 0.79
CA GLU A 312 18.55 0.30 1.53
C GLU A 312 18.68 -0.09 3.02
N ILE A 313 19.31 -1.24 3.29
CA ILE A 313 19.53 -1.73 4.66
C ILE A 313 20.49 -0.83 5.43
N LYS A 314 21.47 -0.18 4.79
CA LYS A 314 22.36 0.78 5.48
C LYS A 314 21.63 2.07 5.79
N GLU A 315 20.97 2.67 4.80
CA GLU A 315 20.22 3.93 4.96
C GLU A 315 19.12 3.80 6.04
N THR A 316 18.36 2.70 6.01
CA THR A 316 17.35 2.42 7.05
C THR A 316 17.95 2.19 8.44
N ASN A 317 19.14 1.60 8.56
CA ASN A 317 19.83 1.49 9.86
C ASN A 317 20.40 2.84 10.35
N GLU A 318 20.92 3.70 9.46
CA GLU A 318 21.40 5.04 9.82
C GLU A 318 20.23 5.92 10.34
N VAL A 319 19.07 5.88 9.67
CA VAL A 319 17.83 6.51 10.16
C VAL A 319 17.35 5.89 11.47
N LEU A 320 17.45 4.57 11.63
CA LEU A 320 17.07 3.88 12.87
C LEU A 320 17.97 4.26 14.04
N ILE A 321 19.27 4.48 13.83
CA ILE A 321 20.20 4.97 14.85
C ILE A 321 19.79 6.39 15.27
N GLY A 322 19.62 7.31 14.31
CA GLY A 322 19.23 8.70 14.61
C GLY A 322 17.88 8.81 15.34
N THR A 323 16.88 8.01 14.95
CA THR A 323 15.58 7.99 15.65
C THR A 323 15.69 7.42 17.06
N ASN A 324 16.51 6.39 17.30
CA ASN A 324 16.77 5.88 18.64
C ASN A 324 17.50 6.90 19.54
N GLU A 325 18.42 7.70 19.01
CA GLU A 325 19.05 8.78 19.76
C GLU A 325 18.06 9.89 20.14
N VAL A 326 17.19 10.31 19.19
CA VAL A 326 16.13 11.29 19.46
C VAL A 326 15.15 10.77 20.52
N LEU A 327 14.73 9.49 20.43
CA LEU A 327 13.87 8.85 21.43
C LEU A 327 14.55 8.81 22.81
N LYS A 328 15.84 8.48 22.87
CA LYS A 328 16.62 8.47 24.13
C LYS A 328 16.68 9.87 24.77
N GLN A 329 16.89 10.92 23.97
CA GLN A 329 16.84 12.30 24.47
C GLN A 329 15.44 12.69 24.93
N ALA A 330 14.39 12.30 24.20
CA ALA A 330 13.01 12.56 24.59
C ALA A 330 12.67 11.89 25.94
N THR A 331 13.06 10.64 26.17
CA THR A 331 12.89 9.96 27.46
C THR A 331 13.63 10.70 28.59
N ILE A 332 14.89 11.09 28.39
CA ILE A 332 15.66 11.86 29.39
C ILE A 332 15.01 13.21 29.72
N ILE A 333 14.37 13.86 28.74
CA ILE A 333 13.62 15.11 28.95
C ILE A 333 12.31 14.84 29.71
N LEU A 334 11.58 13.78 29.36
CA LEU A 334 10.36 13.36 30.04
C LEU A 334 10.63 12.98 31.50
N ASP A 335 11.70 12.22 31.79
CA ASP A 335 12.07 11.84 33.15
C ASP A 335 12.42 13.07 34.01
N LYS A 336 13.20 14.02 33.46
CA LYS A 336 13.47 15.30 34.12
C LYS A 336 12.19 16.08 34.40
N LYS A 337 11.26 16.14 33.44
CA LYS A 337 9.98 16.83 33.61
C LYS A 337 9.05 16.11 34.58
N ASN A 338 9.07 14.78 34.65
CA ASN A 338 8.33 14.00 35.63
C ASN A 338 8.83 14.29 37.06
N VAL A 339 10.15 14.35 37.27
CA VAL A 339 10.75 14.73 38.57
C VAL A 339 10.40 16.18 38.95
N GLU A 340 10.46 17.11 37.98
CA GLU A 340 10.07 18.51 38.18
C GLU A 340 8.59 18.63 38.57
N ILE A 341 7.68 17.94 37.87
CA ILE A 341 6.24 17.91 38.16
C ILE A 341 5.97 17.28 39.52
N GLN A 342 6.66 16.20 39.89
CA GLN A 342 6.52 15.59 41.22
C GLN A 342 6.98 16.53 42.34
N SER A 343 8.08 17.27 42.14
CA SER A 343 8.53 18.29 43.09
C SER A 343 7.56 19.46 43.20
N GLN A 344 7.08 20.01 42.08
CA GLN A 344 6.08 21.08 42.06
C GLN A 344 4.76 20.63 42.72
N LYS A 345 4.29 19.41 42.43
CA LYS A 345 3.12 18.82 43.08
C LYS A 345 3.31 18.75 44.59
N LYS A 346 4.43 18.19 45.08
CA LYS A 346 4.68 18.08 46.52
C LYS A 346 4.70 19.46 47.19
N ASN A 347 5.40 20.43 46.60
CA ASN A 347 5.46 21.79 47.14
C ASN A 347 4.05 22.43 47.23
N LEU A 348 3.17 22.14 46.28
CA LEU A 348 1.78 22.60 46.28
C LEU A 348 0.92 21.88 47.34
N GLU A 349 1.13 20.57 47.53
CA GLU A 349 0.48 19.78 48.60
C GLU A 349 0.90 20.26 49.99
N ASP A 350 2.20 20.49 50.23
CA ASP A 350 2.73 21.04 51.47
C ASP A 350 2.22 22.49 51.73
N PHE A 351 2.13 23.32 50.69
CA PHE A 351 1.59 24.68 50.77
C PHE A 351 0.08 24.71 51.09
N ASN A 352 -0.73 23.89 50.40
CA ASN A 352 -2.16 23.74 50.68
C ASN A 352 -2.41 23.23 52.09
N LYS A 353 -1.58 22.31 52.59
CA LYS A 353 -1.64 21.84 53.98
C LYS A 353 -1.40 22.99 54.95
N ASN A 354 -0.33 23.76 54.78
CA ASN A 354 0.00 24.89 55.66
C ASN A 354 -1.09 25.96 55.68
N ILE A 355 -1.73 26.25 54.54
CA ILE A 355 -2.92 27.13 54.48
C ILE A 355 -4.10 26.50 55.24
N THR A 356 -4.41 25.22 55.00
CA THR A 356 -5.52 24.51 55.64
C THR A 356 -5.37 24.51 57.16
N ASP A 357 -4.19 24.20 57.67
CA ASP A 357 -3.90 24.17 59.10
C ASP A 357 -3.90 25.58 59.73
N SER A 358 -3.53 26.62 58.97
CA SER A 358 -3.68 28.03 59.39
C SER A 358 -5.16 28.45 59.52
N ILE A 359 -6.02 28.03 58.57
CA ILE A 359 -7.46 28.32 58.62
C ILE A 359 -8.14 27.52 59.74
N ARG A 360 -7.70 26.28 60.03
CA ARG A 360 -8.13 25.52 61.21
C ARG A 360 -7.75 26.20 62.53
N TYR A 361 -6.58 26.83 62.60
CA TYR A 361 -6.22 27.63 63.77
C TYR A 361 -7.13 28.86 63.93
N ALA A 362 -7.47 29.54 62.83
CA ALA A 362 -8.49 30.60 62.85
C ALA A 362 -9.88 30.08 63.27
N GLN A 363 -10.25 28.85 62.91
CA GLN A 363 -11.48 28.20 63.40
C GLN A 363 -11.45 27.96 64.91
N THR A 364 -10.30 27.59 65.47
CA THR A 364 -10.15 27.45 66.93
C THR A 364 -10.36 28.79 67.63
N ILE A 365 -9.82 29.88 67.07
CA ILE A 365 -10.06 31.25 67.59
C ILE A 365 -11.54 31.63 67.47
N GLN A 366 -12.18 31.46 66.31
CA GLN A 366 -13.60 31.76 66.11
C GLN A 366 -14.48 30.99 67.10
N ASN A 367 -14.25 29.68 67.26
CA ASN A 367 -15.01 28.85 68.18
C ASN A 367 -14.80 29.25 69.65
N SER A 368 -13.65 29.82 70.01
CA SER A 368 -13.37 30.32 71.38
C SER A 368 -14.05 31.65 71.72
N LEU A 369 -14.66 32.32 70.75
CA LEU A 369 -15.45 33.55 70.95
C LEU A 369 -16.96 33.29 71.04
N LEU A 370 -17.42 32.12 70.57
CA LEU A 370 -18.82 31.72 70.65
C LEU A 370 -19.17 31.30 72.09
N PRO A 371 -20.40 31.59 72.58
CA PRO A 371 -20.87 31.07 73.86
C PRO A 371 -20.81 29.54 73.92
N ASP A 372 -20.35 29.02 75.06
CA ASP A 372 -20.19 27.59 75.28
C ASP A 372 -21.49 26.93 75.79
N ASN A 373 -21.45 25.61 76.06
CA ASN A 373 -22.63 24.89 76.51
C ASN A 373 -23.01 25.16 77.97
N GLU A 374 -22.11 25.65 78.82
CA GLU A 374 -22.41 26.01 80.20
C GLU A 374 -23.07 27.39 80.25
N ASP A 375 -22.56 28.36 79.48
CA ASP A 375 -23.25 29.63 79.19
C ASP A 375 -24.70 29.37 78.75
N LEU A 376 -24.89 28.59 77.68
CA LEU A 376 -26.23 28.37 77.11
C LEU A 376 -27.19 27.62 78.04
N GLN A 377 -26.71 26.66 78.85
CA GLN A 377 -27.54 25.97 79.86
C GLN A 377 -27.96 26.90 81.02
N ASN A 378 -27.16 27.92 81.34
CA ASN A 378 -27.50 28.93 82.35
C ASN A 378 -28.48 30.03 81.84
N LEU A 379 -28.80 30.02 80.54
CA LEU A 379 -29.71 30.95 79.88
C LEU A 379 -31.02 30.31 79.41
N PHE A 380 -30.98 29.07 78.90
CA PHE A 380 -32.11 28.42 78.23
C PHE A 380 -32.40 27.04 78.82
N LYS A 381 -33.62 26.87 79.33
CA LYS A 381 -34.17 25.61 79.88
C LYS A 381 -34.09 24.45 78.88
N GLU A 382 -34.35 24.74 77.61
CA GLU A 382 -34.17 23.82 76.48
C GLU A 382 -33.63 24.61 75.28
N TYR A 383 -32.58 24.12 74.62
CA TYR A 383 -32.10 24.71 73.37
C TYR A 383 -31.45 23.69 72.43
N PHE A 384 -31.35 24.07 71.16
CA PHE A 384 -30.36 23.55 70.22
C PHE A 384 -29.71 24.69 69.45
N VAL A 385 -28.44 24.52 69.10
CA VAL A 385 -27.77 25.31 68.06
C VAL A 385 -27.35 24.35 66.95
N TRP A 386 -27.84 24.57 65.74
CA TRP A 386 -27.29 23.98 64.52
C TRP A 386 -26.42 25.04 63.86
N TYR A 387 -25.15 25.07 64.27
CA TYR A 387 -24.09 25.88 63.69
C TYR A 387 -23.19 24.95 62.86
N GLN A 388 -23.03 25.25 61.58
CA GLN A 388 -22.31 24.43 60.61
C GLN A 388 -21.80 25.29 59.46
N ALA A 389 -20.50 25.59 59.47
CA ALA A 389 -19.88 26.36 58.41
C ALA A 389 -19.94 25.64 57.05
N ARG A 390 -20.30 26.37 55.99
CA ARG A 390 -19.29 26.80 55.01
C ARG A 390 -18.19 25.83 54.64
N ASP A 391 -16.98 26.36 54.78
CA ASP A 391 -15.75 25.75 54.30
C ASP A 391 -14.94 25.16 55.47
N ILE A 392 -14.37 26.03 56.33
CA ILE A 392 -13.70 25.67 57.60
C ILE A 392 -14.09 26.66 58.70
N VAL A 393 -14.18 27.95 58.35
CA VAL A 393 -14.65 29.04 59.23
C VAL A 393 -15.91 29.68 58.63
N SER A 394 -16.71 30.29 59.49
CA SER A 394 -18.07 30.79 59.20
C SER A 394 -18.11 32.32 59.07
N GLY A 395 -19.05 32.86 58.29
CA GLY A 395 -19.55 34.24 58.45
C GLY A 395 -20.66 34.34 59.52
N ASP A 396 -21.47 33.30 59.68
CA ASP A 396 -22.49 33.22 60.73
C ASP A 396 -21.87 33.22 62.14
N PHE A 397 -22.57 33.80 63.11
CA PHE A 397 -22.30 33.60 64.53
C PHE A 397 -23.53 33.79 65.42
N TYR A 398 -23.48 33.19 66.61
CA TYR A 398 -24.41 33.47 67.71
C TYR A 398 -23.65 34.08 68.88
N TRP A 399 -24.32 34.93 69.66
CA TRP A 399 -23.75 35.59 70.83
C TRP A 399 -24.82 35.75 71.90
N CYS A 400 -24.46 35.63 73.17
CA CYS A 400 -25.39 35.86 74.27
C CYS A 400 -24.72 36.51 75.49
N HIS A 401 -25.56 37.08 76.35
CA HIS A 401 -25.18 37.67 77.62
C HIS A 401 -26.39 37.72 78.56
N LYS A 402 -26.13 37.83 79.87
CA LYS A 402 -27.15 37.97 80.90
C LYS A 402 -26.69 38.93 81.97
N GLU A 403 -27.52 39.91 82.26
CA GLU A 403 -27.29 40.92 83.29
C GLU A 403 -28.53 40.94 84.20
N GLY A 404 -28.38 40.39 85.41
CA GLY A 404 -29.49 40.14 86.32
C GLY A 404 -30.59 39.27 85.70
N ASN A 405 -31.77 39.85 85.52
CA ASN A 405 -32.95 39.20 84.93
C ASN A 405 -33.07 39.37 83.41
N LYS A 406 -32.21 40.18 82.77
CA LYS A 406 -32.20 40.35 81.32
C LYS A 406 -31.29 39.33 80.66
N VAL A 407 -31.79 38.66 79.62
CA VAL A 407 -31.03 37.74 78.75
C VAL A 407 -31.06 38.28 77.33
N LEU A 408 -29.88 38.50 76.74
CA LEU A 408 -29.74 38.92 75.35
C LEU A 408 -29.22 37.76 74.50
N LEU A 409 -29.82 37.59 73.32
CA LEU A 409 -29.42 36.63 72.29
C LEU A 409 -29.34 37.32 70.93
N ALA A 410 -28.20 37.20 70.28
CA ALA A 410 -27.99 37.57 68.89
C ALA A 410 -27.72 36.33 68.02
N VAL A 411 -28.29 36.31 66.82
CA VAL A 411 -27.88 35.44 65.71
C VAL A 411 -27.65 36.32 64.50
N ALA A 412 -26.51 36.12 63.85
CA ALA A 412 -25.98 36.99 62.81
C ALA A 412 -25.34 36.19 61.67
N ASP A 413 -25.29 36.84 60.51
CA ASP A 413 -24.89 36.34 59.19
C ASP A 413 -24.03 37.46 58.57
N CYS A 414 -22.71 37.25 58.50
CA CYS A 414 -21.77 38.26 58.01
C CYS A 414 -21.55 38.12 56.50
N THR A 415 -21.46 39.25 55.79
CA THR A 415 -21.41 39.24 54.33
C THR A 415 -20.17 38.53 53.78
N GLY A 416 -20.40 37.33 53.23
CA GLY A 416 -19.37 36.47 52.67
C GLY A 416 -18.89 35.40 53.64
N HIS A 417 -18.75 34.18 53.14
CA HIS A 417 -18.35 32.98 53.88
C HIS A 417 -16.83 32.84 54.03
N GLY A 418 -16.38 31.89 54.87
CA GLY A 418 -14.97 31.54 54.97
C GLY A 418 -14.12 32.66 55.60
N VAL A 419 -12.84 32.77 55.20
CA VAL A 419 -11.87 33.64 55.89
C VAL A 419 -12.31 35.12 55.97
N PRO A 420 -12.84 35.77 54.91
CA PRO A 420 -13.35 37.14 55.02
C PRO A 420 -14.54 37.26 55.97
N GLY A 421 -15.47 36.30 55.93
CA GLY A 421 -16.61 36.19 56.83
C GLY A 421 -16.18 36.11 58.30
N ALA A 422 -15.24 35.22 58.60
CA ALA A 422 -14.74 35.03 59.96
C ALA A 422 -14.08 36.28 60.55
N PHE A 423 -13.41 37.12 59.73
CA PHE A 423 -12.93 38.42 60.19
C PHE A 423 -14.06 39.41 60.48
N MET A 424 -15.12 39.41 59.67
CA MET A 424 -16.35 40.19 59.95
C MET A 424 -17.04 39.71 61.23
N THR A 425 -17.16 38.40 61.43
CA THR A 425 -17.65 37.76 62.66
C THR A 425 -16.89 38.26 63.88
N MET A 426 -15.55 38.12 63.88
CA MET A 426 -14.71 38.53 65.02
C MET A 426 -14.87 40.03 65.35
N MET A 427 -14.93 40.89 64.32
CA MET A 427 -15.16 42.32 64.52
C MET A 427 -16.57 42.61 65.08
N ALA A 428 -17.61 41.98 64.52
CA ALA A 428 -18.99 42.20 64.96
C ALA A 428 -19.20 41.71 66.42
N MET A 429 -18.60 40.58 66.80
CA MET A 429 -18.64 40.08 68.18
C MET A 429 -17.88 40.98 69.16
N ALA A 430 -16.73 41.53 68.76
CA ALA A 430 -16.00 42.52 69.57
C ALA A 430 -16.83 43.79 69.78
N LEU A 431 -17.46 44.31 68.73
CA LEU A 431 -18.34 45.49 68.82
C LEU A 431 -19.60 45.22 69.66
N LEU A 432 -20.19 44.02 69.59
CA LEU A 432 -21.31 43.63 70.47
C LEU A 432 -20.91 43.57 71.94
N ASN A 433 -19.73 43.03 72.26
CA ASN A 433 -19.19 43.07 73.62
C ASN A 433 -18.98 44.52 74.11
N GLU A 434 -18.39 45.40 73.30
CA GLU A 434 -18.17 46.81 73.64
C GLU A 434 -19.50 47.58 73.86
N ILE A 435 -20.53 47.34 73.03
CA ILE A 435 -21.84 47.99 73.16
C ILE A 435 -22.61 47.47 74.38
N ILE A 436 -22.64 46.15 74.60
CA ILE A 436 -23.55 45.55 75.58
C ILE A 436 -22.87 45.38 76.94
N ARG A 437 -21.65 44.83 76.99
CA ARG A 437 -20.97 44.46 78.25
C ARG A 437 -20.17 45.60 78.87
N GLU A 438 -19.62 46.52 78.06
CA GLU A 438 -18.82 47.64 78.57
C GLU A 438 -19.63 48.94 78.72
N GLN A 439 -20.71 49.10 77.96
CA GLN A 439 -21.56 50.29 77.96
C GLN A 439 -22.95 50.04 78.55
N HIS A 440 -23.25 48.80 78.99
CA HIS A 440 -24.49 48.38 79.65
C HIS A 440 -25.77 48.75 78.87
N ILE A 441 -25.71 48.70 77.53
CA ILE A 441 -26.84 48.98 76.65
C ILE A 441 -27.56 47.66 76.36
N ASP A 442 -28.78 47.53 76.88
CA ASP A 442 -29.59 46.30 76.76
C ASP A 442 -30.76 46.41 75.74
N ASN A 443 -30.97 47.59 75.15
CA ASN A 443 -32.07 47.85 74.21
C ASN A 443 -31.72 47.38 72.77
N PRO A 444 -32.45 46.41 72.17
CA PRO A 444 -32.09 45.84 70.87
C PRO A 444 -31.95 46.86 69.73
N ALA A 445 -32.90 47.79 69.60
CA ALA A 445 -32.88 48.82 68.57
C ALA A 445 -31.69 49.79 68.71
N GLU A 446 -31.34 50.18 69.93
CA GLU A 446 -30.17 51.04 70.19
C GLU A 446 -28.86 50.30 69.89
N ILE A 447 -28.74 49.04 70.32
CA ILE A 447 -27.57 48.20 70.06
C ILE A 447 -27.32 48.07 68.55
N LEU A 448 -28.34 47.74 67.76
CA LEU A 448 -28.21 47.63 66.30
C LEU A 448 -27.89 48.98 65.64
N THR A 449 -28.43 50.08 66.17
CA THR A 449 -28.13 51.44 65.71
C THR A 449 -26.67 51.84 65.97
N LEU A 450 -26.10 51.46 67.12
CA LEU A 450 -24.70 51.69 67.47
C LEU A 450 -23.76 50.76 66.67
N LEU A 451 -24.11 49.48 66.54
CA LEU A 451 -23.36 48.50 65.76
C LEU A 451 -23.27 48.95 64.29
N HIS A 452 -24.38 49.40 63.70
CA HIS A 452 -24.39 49.99 62.36
C HIS A 452 -23.43 51.18 62.24
N LYS A 453 -23.48 52.14 63.17
CA LYS A 453 -22.57 53.30 63.18
C LYS A 453 -21.10 52.90 63.29
N ARG A 454 -20.76 51.89 64.10
CA ARG A 454 -19.38 51.41 64.29
C ARG A 454 -18.87 50.64 63.07
N VAL A 455 -19.66 49.71 62.52
CA VAL A 455 -19.31 48.97 61.28
C VAL A 455 -19.12 49.93 60.11
N VAL A 456 -20.04 50.87 59.87
CA VAL A 456 -19.87 51.91 58.84
C VAL A 456 -18.61 52.74 59.09
N SER A 457 -18.28 53.06 60.36
CA SER A 457 -17.09 53.84 60.67
C SER A 457 -15.77 53.07 60.50
N ALA A 458 -15.77 51.73 60.65
CA ALA A 458 -14.60 50.89 60.42
C ALA A 458 -14.19 50.85 58.93
N PHE A 459 -15.16 50.90 58.01
CA PHE A 459 -14.92 50.82 56.57
C PHE A 459 -14.76 52.16 55.83
N LYS A 460 -14.88 53.30 56.52
CA LYS A 460 -14.85 54.68 55.96
C LYS A 460 -13.72 55.00 54.96
N HIS A 461 -12.59 54.30 55.02
CA HIS A 461 -11.43 54.55 54.16
C HIS A 461 -11.33 53.63 52.93
N GLN A 462 -12.30 52.72 52.71
CA GLN A 462 -12.31 51.81 51.55
C GLN A 462 -13.32 52.30 50.50
N THR A 463 -12.82 52.80 49.37
CA THR A 463 -13.61 53.54 48.36
C THR A 463 -14.54 52.70 47.47
N ASN A 464 -14.58 51.37 47.64
CA ASN A 464 -15.22 50.43 46.71
C ASN A 464 -15.96 49.26 47.41
N ARG A 465 -16.44 49.41 48.66
CA ARG A 465 -17.16 48.36 49.40
C ARG A 465 -18.62 48.70 49.74
N ASP A 466 -19.43 48.96 48.72
CA ASP A 466 -20.89 48.85 48.85
C ASP A 466 -21.28 47.37 48.90
N GLY A 467 -21.18 46.75 50.10
CA GLY A 467 -21.53 45.34 50.29
C GLY A 467 -21.10 44.71 51.62
N ASP A 468 -20.06 45.23 52.26
CA ASP A 468 -19.55 44.69 53.53
C ASP A 468 -20.44 45.07 54.72
N GLY A 469 -20.84 44.07 55.52
CA GLY A 469 -21.74 44.26 56.65
C GLY A 469 -22.15 42.95 57.32
N LEU A 470 -23.30 42.98 57.99
CA LEU A 470 -23.97 41.78 58.49
C LEU A 470 -25.49 41.96 58.57
N ASP A 471 -26.17 40.84 58.46
CA ASP A 471 -27.57 40.68 58.83
C ASP A 471 -27.61 40.06 60.24
N ILE A 472 -28.55 40.48 61.08
CA ILE A 472 -28.55 40.14 62.52
C ILE A 472 -29.95 40.27 63.09
N GLY A 473 -30.39 39.31 63.90
CA GLY A 473 -31.54 39.48 64.78
C GLY A 473 -31.09 39.44 66.23
N LEU A 474 -31.59 40.38 67.03
CA LEU A 474 -31.22 40.60 68.42
C LEU A 474 -32.48 40.63 69.28
N ILE A 475 -32.49 39.80 70.31
CA ILE A 475 -33.60 39.62 71.25
C ILE A 475 -33.11 39.95 72.66
N ALA A 476 -33.88 40.73 73.40
CA ALA A 476 -33.69 40.92 74.85
C ALA A 476 -34.93 40.41 75.58
N PHE A 477 -34.75 39.50 76.53
CA PHE A 477 -35.81 38.93 77.37
C PHE A 477 -35.65 39.39 78.82
N ASP A 478 -36.70 39.93 79.41
CA ASP A 478 -36.79 40.13 80.86
C ASP A 478 -37.56 38.95 81.48
N LEU A 479 -36.81 38.08 82.18
CA LEU A 479 -37.34 36.89 82.84
C LEU A 479 -38.30 37.23 84.00
N SER A 480 -38.22 38.44 84.56
CA SER A 480 -39.03 38.86 85.69
C SER A 480 -40.40 39.45 85.30
N THR A 481 -40.49 40.16 84.18
CA THR A 481 -41.78 40.65 83.65
C THR A 481 -42.37 39.78 82.53
N LYS A 482 -41.65 38.74 82.09
CA LYS A 482 -42.01 37.85 80.96
C LYS A 482 -42.28 38.61 79.65
N LYS A 483 -41.48 39.64 79.41
CA LYS A 483 -41.50 40.48 78.21
C LYS A 483 -40.23 40.29 77.41
N GLY A 484 -40.38 40.18 76.09
CA GLY A 484 -39.28 40.22 75.14
C GLY A 484 -39.34 41.48 74.30
N GLU A 485 -38.18 41.95 73.86
CA GLU A 485 -38.03 42.95 72.81
C GLU A 485 -37.18 42.37 71.68
N PHE A 486 -37.56 42.60 70.43
CA PHE A 486 -36.82 42.15 69.26
C PHE A 486 -36.54 43.32 68.30
N ALA A 487 -35.30 43.41 67.84
CA ALA A 487 -34.92 44.22 66.68
C ALA A 487 -34.04 43.39 65.74
N GLY A 488 -34.05 43.70 64.45
CA GLY A 488 -33.23 42.96 63.48
C GLY A 488 -32.94 43.71 62.19
N ALA A 489 -31.84 43.35 61.56
CA ALA A 489 -31.42 43.66 60.19
C ALA A 489 -31.66 42.41 59.33
N LYS A 490 -32.75 42.41 58.55
CA LYS A 490 -33.36 41.33 57.72
C LYS A 490 -33.67 39.98 58.42
N ILE A 491 -32.83 39.47 59.30
CA ILE A 491 -33.10 38.24 60.07
C ILE A 491 -34.38 38.46 60.90
N PRO A 492 -35.37 37.55 60.84
CA PRO A 492 -36.58 37.61 61.66
C PRO A 492 -36.45 36.75 62.94
N LEU A 493 -37.34 37.00 63.90
CA LEU A 493 -37.62 36.06 64.98
C LEU A 493 -38.90 35.29 64.67
N TYR A 494 -38.83 33.96 64.77
CA TYR A 494 -39.97 33.05 64.69
C TYR A 494 -40.41 32.66 66.11
N ILE A 495 -41.69 32.82 66.42
CA ILE A 495 -42.28 32.49 67.72
C ILE A 495 -43.43 31.51 67.49
N ILE A 496 -43.43 30.35 68.15
CA ILE A 496 -44.57 29.42 68.10
C ILE A 496 -45.25 29.37 69.46
N LYS A 497 -46.48 29.91 69.50
CA LYS A 497 -47.38 29.93 70.65
C LYS A 497 -48.71 29.29 70.23
N ASN A 498 -49.28 28.42 71.05
CA ASN A 498 -50.60 27.79 70.80
C ASN A 498 -50.76 27.16 69.40
N ASN A 499 -49.71 26.49 68.88
CA ASN A 499 -49.65 25.93 67.53
C ASN A 499 -49.89 26.97 66.40
N GLN A 500 -49.48 28.22 66.61
CA GLN A 500 -49.48 29.28 65.60
C GLN A 500 -48.09 29.92 65.49
N LEU A 501 -47.59 30.07 64.26
CA LEU A 501 -46.32 30.71 63.96
C LEU A 501 -46.49 32.23 63.79
N THR A 502 -45.95 32.99 64.73
CA THR A 502 -45.78 34.46 64.64
C THR A 502 -44.37 34.78 64.13
N ILE A 503 -44.24 35.85 63.33
CA ILE A 503 -42.99 36.25 62.71
C ILE A 503 -42.76 37.74 63.00
N LEU A 504 -41.81 38.06 63.89
CA LEU A 504 -41.33 39.43 64.05
C LEU A 504 -40.26 39.68 62.99
N LYS A 505 -40.41 40.73 62.19
CA LYS A 505 -39.58 40.94 60.99
C LYS A 505 -38.42 41.86 61.30
N GLY A 506 -37.21 41.46 60.88
CA GLY A 506 -36.10 42.40 60.78
C GLY A 506 -36.39 43.51 59.77
N LEU A 507 -35.88 44.71 60.04
CA LEU A 507 -35.84 45.83 59.11
C LEU A 507 -35.14 45.40 57.81
N ASN A 508 -35.69 45.73 56.65
CA ASN A 508 -35.06 45.40 55.36
C ASN A 508 -33.90 46.37 55.06
N MET A 509 -32.78 46.15 55.76
CA MET A 509 -31.51 46.89 55.73
C MET A 509 -30.46 46.05 56.47
N SER A 510 -29.20 46.05 56.00
CA SER A 510 -28.07 45.40 56.67
C SER A 510 -27.31 46.37 57.57
N ILE A 511 -26.71 45.85 58.64
CA ILE A 511 -25.65 46.56 59.39
C ILE A 511 -24.49 46.83 58.41
N GLY A 512 -23.85 48.00 58.50
CA GLY A 512 -22.78 48.41 57.56
C GLY A 512 -23.26 49.04 56.25
N SER A 513 -24.51 48.82 55.82
CA SER A 513 -24.97 49.27 54.50
C SER A 513 -25.04 50.81 54.34
N THR A 514 -24.47 51.31 53.24
CA THR A 514 -24.31 52.74 52.90
C THR A 514 -25.57 53.43 52.34
N LEU A 515 -26.64 52.66 52.10
CA LEU A 515 -27.81 53.11 51.35
C LEU A 515 -28.60 54.23 52.06
N ARG A 516 -28.72 55.37 51.38
CA ARG A 516 -29.33 56.60 51.90
C ARG A 516 -30.79 56.42 52.31
N GLY A 517 -31.09 56.60 53.59
CA GLY A 517 -32.45 56.75 54.11
C GLY A 517 -32.48 56.87 55.63
N THR A 518 -33.50 57.55 56.17
CA THR A 518 -33.73 57.68 57.62
C THR A 518 -34.40 56.43 58.20
N LYS A 519 -33.88 55.25 57.86
CA LYS A 519 -34.32 53.99 58.47
C LYS A 519 -33.73 53.89 59.87
N ILE A 520 -34.60 53.63 60.85
CA ILE A 520 -34.26 53.50 62.26
C ILE A 520 -34.64 52.06 62.66
N PHE A 521 -33.86 51.44 63.55
CA PHE A 521 -34.26 50.16 64.16
C PHE A 521 -35.30 50.43 65.25
N GLU A 522 -36.35 49.61 65.31
CA GLU A 522 -37.44 49.76 66.27
C GLU A 522 -37.66 48.43 66.99
N ASN A 523 -37.93 48.49 68.30
CA ASN A 523 -38.24 47.30 69.10
C ASN A 523 -39.66 46.81 68.82
N GLN A 524 -39.79 45.55 68.41
CA GLN A 524 -41.03 44.80 68.44
C GLN A 524 -41.13 44.11 69.81
N SER A 525 -41.89 44.69 70.74
CA SER A 525 -42.13 44.11 72.06
C SER A 525 -43.16 42.97 72.00
N PHE A 526 -42.97 41.92 72.80
CA PHE A 526 -43.85 40.76 72.92
C PHE A 526 -43.86 40.22 74.36
N THR A 527 -44.77 39.29 74.65
CA THR A 527 -44.88 38.59 75.96
C THR A 527 -44.76 37.08 75.74
N PHE A 528 -44.09 36.37 76.64
CA PHE A 528 -43.79 34.94 76.49
C PHE A 528 -44.17 34.09 77.72
N GLU A 529 -44.32 32.78 77.51
CA GLU A 529 -44.65 31.78 78.52
C GLU A 529 -43.70 30.56 78.45
N GLU A 530 -43.55 29.82 79.56
CA GLU A 530 -42.52 28.78 79.81
C GLU A 530 -42.60 27.49 78.93
N ASN A 531 -43.44 27.52 77.90
CA ASN A 531 -43.63 26.45 76.91
C ASN A 531 -43.57 26.96 75.45
N GLU A 532 -43.42 28.27 75.24
CA GLU A 532 -43.23 28.84 73.90
C GLU A 532 -41.84 28.51 73.36
N ILE A 533 -41.75 28.33 72.04
CA ILE A 533 -40.50 28.02 71.37
C ILE A 533 -40.17 29.07 70.32
N PHE A 534 -38.92 29.52 70.40
CA PHE A 534 -38.34 30.59 69.62
C PHE A 534 -37.33 30.01 68.65
N TYR A 535 -37.32 30.50 67.41
CA TYR A 535 -36.29 30.16 66.42
C TYR A 535 -35.78 31.40 65.71
N ILE A 536 -34.47 31.43 65.48
CA ILE A 536 -33.78 32.51 64.78
C ILE A 536 -32.61 31.91 63.97
N CYS A 537 -32.42 32.37 62.73
CA CYS A 537 -31.45 31.78 61.81
C CYS A 537 -30.87 32.76 60.78
N SER A 538 -29.69 32.41 60.27
CA SER A 538 -29.11 32.92 59.01
C SER A 538 -29.87 32.39 57.79
N ASP A 539 -29.41 32.72 56.57
CA ASP A 539 -30.10 32.27 55.36
C ASP A 539 -29.75 30.85 54.86
N GLY A 540 -28.61 30.26 55.24
CA GLY A 540 -28.11 29.04 54.57
C GLY A 540 -29.05 27.83 54.57
N VAL A 541 -29.95 27.70 55.55
CA VAL A 541 -31.00 26.66 55.54
C VAL A 541 -32.06 26.92 54.47
N GLN A 542 -32.55 28.15 54.35
CA GLN A 542 -33.54 28.54 53.33
C GLN A 542 -32.89 28.64 51.93
N ASP A 543 -31.59 28.96 51.87
CA ASP A 543 -30.83 29.12 50.62
C ASP A 543 -30.21 27.83 50.09
N GLN A 544 -30.12 26.75 50.89
CA GLN A 544 -29.55 25.48 50.47
C GLN A 544 -30.17 24.96 49.17
N LEU A 545 -29.34 24.88 48.12
CA LEU A 545 -29.69 24.28 46.85
C LEU A 545 -29.83 22.76 46.99
N GLY A 546 -30.90 22.22 46.40
CA GLY A 546 -31.23 20.80 46.45
C GLY A 546 -32.27 20.42 45.40
N TYR A 547 -32.83 19.22 45.57
CA TYR A 547 -33.80 18.63 44.65
C TYR A 547 -35.00 18.08 45.40
N ALA A 548 -36.22 18.49 45.02
CA ALA A 548 -37.45 17.97 45.63
C ALA A 548 -37.69 16.48 45.34
N ASN A 549 -37.19 15.98 44.21
CA ASN A 549 -37.08 14.57 43.86
C ASN A 549 -36.02 14.43 42.73
N LYS A 550 -35.70 13.19 42.31
CA LYS A 550 -34.66 12.91 41.29
C LYS A 550 -34.91 13.52 39.89
N GLN A 551 -36.10 14.02 39.62
CA GLN A 551 -36.54 14.56 38.31
C GLN A 551 -36.84 16.07 38.39
N ALA A 552 -36.87 16.66 39.59
CA ALA A 552 -37.15 18.07 39.80
C ALA A 552 -35.92 18.94 39.44
N PRO A 553 -36.12 20.18 38.96
CA PRO A 553 -35.02 21.12 38.77
C PRO A 553 -34.38 21.51 40.12
N ARG A 554 -33.08 21.83 40.09
CA ARG A 554 -32.34 22.34 41.25
C ARG A 554 -32.96 23.67 41.73
N ARG A 555 -33.34 23.75 43.00
CA ARG A 555 -33.87 24.98 43.63
C ARG A 555 -33.40 25.11 45.09
N LYS A 556 -33.55 26.30 45.66
CA LYS A 556 -33.37 26.57 47.10
C LYS A 556 -34.44 25.84 47.91
N PHE A 557 -34.16 25.52 49.17
CA PHE A 557 -35.15 24.96 50.13
C PHE A 557 -36.32 25.93 50.34
N MET A 558 -36.06 27.24 50.30
CA MET A 558 -36.98 28.36 50.51
C MET A 558 -37.46 28.50 51.97
N LYS A 559 -37.63 29.77 52.35
CA LYS A 559 -38.16 30.21 53.66
C LYS A 559 -39.48 29.52 54.04
N THR A 560 -40.35 29.27 53.07
CA THR A 560 -41.64 28.60 53.29
C THR A 560 -41.46 27.16 53.77
N GLN A 561 -40.56 26.38 53.17
CA GLN A 561 -40.34 24.99 53.61
C GLN A 561 -39.76 24.93 55.02
N LEU A 562 -38.91 25.89 55.40
CA LEU A 562 -38.44 26.02 56.78
C LEU A 562 -39.57 26.38 57.75
N MET A 563 -40.45 27.32 57.40
CA MET A 563 -41.63 27.66 58.21
C MET A 563 -42.58 26.47 58.39
N ASP A 564 -42.92 25.79 57.28
CA ASP A 564 -43.74 24.59 57.25
C ASP A 564 -43.10 23.47 58.10
N TRP A 565 -41.77 23.32 58.05
CA TRP A 565 -41.05 22.34 58.86
C TRP A 565 -41.13 22.67 60.35
N LEU A 566 -40.85 23.92 60.73
CA LEU A 566 -40.84 24.37 62.13
C LEU A 566 -42.22 24.18 62.76
N ILE A 567 -43.31 24.66 62.12
CA ILE A 567 -44.65 24.51 62.67
C ILE A 567 -45.08 23.04 62.80
N ASN A 568 -44.68 22.16 61.88
CA ASN A 568 -45.01 20.73 61.97
C ASN A 568 -44.15 19.95 62.99
N ASN A 569 -42.98 20.46 63.42
CA ASN A 569 -42.05 19.71 64.29
C ASN A 569 -41.79 20.33 65.67
N HIS A 570 -42.30 21.55 65.96
CA HIS A 570 -42.04 22.29 67.21
C HIS A 570 -42.43 21.57 68.52
N HIS A 571 -43.33 20.59 68.43
CA HIS A 571 -43.84 19.79 69.54
C HIS A 571 -42.88 18.66 69.97
N LEU A 572 -41.82 18.41 69.20
CA LEU A 572 -40.80 17.42 69.52
C LEU A 572 -39.81 17.93 70.58
N ASP A 573 -39.07 17.01 71.20
CA ASP A 573 -37.85 17.31 71.95
C ASP A 573 -36.90 18.17 71.10
N ILE A 574 -36.32 19.20 71.72
CA ILE A 574 -35.56 20.24 71.01
C ILE A 574 -34.29 19.69 70.33
N LYS A 575 -33.67 18.63 70.88
CA LYS A 575 -32.49 17.98 70.29
C LYS A 575 -32.90 17.13 69.08
N ILE A 576 -34.03 16.42 69.19
CA ILE A 576 -34.62 15.65 68.08
C ILE A 576 -35.03 16.57 66.92
N GLN A 577 -35.43 17.82 67.18
CA GLN A 577 -35.71 18.79 66.11
C GLN A 577 -34.47 19.07 65.25
N LYS A 578 -33.32 19.35 65.87
CA LYS A 578 -32.03 19.55 65.16
C LYS A 578 -31.67 18.34 64.29
N GLU A 579 -31.79 17.13 64.83
CA GLU A 579 -31.45 15.89 64.12
C GLU A 579 -32.36 15.69 62.90
N LYS A 580 -33.68 15.86 63.06
CA LYS A 580 -34.62 15.69 61.95
C LYS A 580 -34.45 16.75 60.85
N LEU A 581 -34.30 18.03 61.20
CA LEU A 581 -34.14 19.09 60.20
C LEU A 581 -32.81 18.95 59.45
N SER A 582 -31.70 18.69 60.16
CA SER A 582 -30.40 18.50 59.50
C SER A 582 -30.38 17.25 58.60
N ALA A 583 -31.08 16.17 58.97
CA ALA A 583 -31.30 15.02 58.10
C ALA A 583 -32.15 15.35 56.87
N GLU A 584 -33.21 16.16 57.02
CA GLU A 584 -34.09 16.58 55.92
C GLU A 584 -33.38 17.50 54.92
N VAL A 585 -32.64 18.50 55.40
CA VAL A 585 -31.81 19.40 54.57
C VAL A 585 -30.67 18.62 53.91
N THR A 586 -30.09 17.62 54.58
CA THR A 586 -29.09 16.72 53.97
C THR A 586 -29.70 15.88 52.84
N LYS A 587 -30.90 15.32 53.05
CA LYS A 587 -31.67 14.58 52.03
C LYS A 587 -32.02 15.47 50.82
N TRP A 588 -32.41 16.72 51.08
CA TRP A 588 -32.70 17.75 50.07
C TRP A 588 -31.47 18.14 49.24
N LYS A 589 -30.36 18.46 49.92
CA LYS A 589 -29.04 18.76 49.32
C LYS A 589 -28.51 17.61 48.47
N SER A 590 -28.74 16.37 48.92
CA SER A 590 -28.31 15.14 48.26
C SER A 590 -26.79 15.15 48.03
N LYS A 591 -26.30 15.19 46.77
CA LYS A 591 -24.88 15.26 46.41
C LYS A 591 -24.34 16.68 46.18
N LEU A 592 -25.12 17.74 46.38
CA LEU A 592 -24.64 19.11 46.23
C LEU A 592 -23.76 19.52 47.42
N PRO A 593 -22.83 20.48 47.24
CA PRO A 593 -22.15 21.12 48.36
C PRO A 593 -23.16 21.89 49.24
N GLN A 594 -22.72 22.24 50.45
CA GLN A 594 -23.45 23.24 51.23
C GLN A 594 -23.45 24.57 50.44
N THR A 595 -24.55 25.34 50.50
CA THR A 595 -24.66 26.59 49.70
C THR A 595 -24.01 27.76 50.42
N ASP A 596 -24.41 28.00 51.67
CA ASP A 596 -23.81 29.02 52.54
C ASP A 596 -23.67 28.51 53.99
N ASP A 597 -23.13 29.35 54.88
CA ASP A 597 -23.05 29.05 56.31
C ASP A 597 -24.45 28.78 56.91
N ILE A 598 -24.52 27.83 57.85
CA ILE A 598 -25.79 27.42 58.48
C ILE A 598 -25.73 27.72 59.97
N LEU A 599 -26.62 28.59 60.43
CA LEU A 599 -26.90 28.85 61.83
C LEU A 599 -28.42 28.89 62.05
N LEU A 600 -28.93 27.91 62.81
CA LEU A 600 -30.28 27.93 63.38
C LEU A 600 -30.19 27.69 64.88
N PHE A 601 -30.71 28.65 65.65
CA PHE A 601 -30.85 28.56 67.10
C PHE A 601 -32.35 28.35 67.41
N GLY A 602 -32.69 27.29 68.14
CA GLY A 602 -34.04 27.02 68.63
C GLY A 602 -34.04 26.86 70.15
N PHE A 603 -34.94 27.54 70.88
CA PHE A 603 -34.91 27.54 72.35
C PHE A 603 -36.28 27.76 73.02
N ARG A 604 -36.36 27.34 74.29
CA ARG A 604 -37.43 27.64 75.26
C ARG A 604 -36.80 28.21 76.54
N LEU A 605 -37.52 29.11 77.22
CA LEU A 605 -37.13 29.77 78.47
C LEU A 605 -37.78 29.08 79.68
#